data_AF-A0A941X0S1-F1
#
_entry.id   AF-A0A941X0S1-F1
#
_cell.length_a   1.000
_cell.length_b   1.000
_cell.length_c   1.000
_cell.angle_alpha   90.00
_cell.angle_beta   90.00
_cell.angle_gamma   90.00
#
_symmetry.space_group_name_H-M   'P 1'
#
loop_
_entity.id
_entity.type
_entity.pdbx_description
1 polymer ?
#
loop_
_entity_poly.entity_id
_entity_poly.type
_entity_poly.pdbx_seq_one_letter_code
_entity_poly.pdbx_strand_id
1 'polypeptide(L)' 'MYGIDKNKCISCGKCFSVCPQKCINIDLKKISENNCLRCGTCFEICPQKAVTME' A
#
# COMPACT_ATOMS: atom_id res chain seq x y z
N MET A 1 -10.32 4.11 -3.95
CA MET A 1 -9.23 4.47 -3.01
C MET A 1 -8.34 3.25 -2.79
N TYR A 2 -7.07 3.40 -2.39
CA TYR A 2 -6.19 2.24 -2.20
C TYR A 2 -6.14 1.86 -0.72
N GLY A 3 -6.46 0.60 -0.41
CA GLY A 3 -6.42 0.02 0.93
C GLY A 3 -5.36 -1.07 1.06
N ILE A 4 -5.15 -1.55 2.28
CA ILE A 4 -4.34 -2.74 2.55
C ILE A 4 -5.18 -3.73 3.37
N ASP A 5 -5.38 -4.92 2.83
CA ASP A 5 -5.91 -6.07 3.54
C ASP A 5 -4.92 -6.51 4.61
N LYS A 6 -5.31 -6.33 5.88
CA LYS A 6 -4.47 -6.63 7.04
C LYS A 6 -4.19 -8.12 7.23
N ASN A 7 -5.08 -8.98 6.72
CA ASN A 7 -4.96 -10.43 6.84
C ASN A 7 -3.98 -10.98 5.80
N LYS A 8 -3.91 -10.39 4.62
CA LYS A 8 -2.95 -10.79 3.56
C LYS A 8 -1.60 -10.11 3.67
N CYS A 9 -1.55 -8.89 4.20
CA CYS A 9 -0.30 -8.13 4.27
C CYS A 9 0.66 -8.71 5.31
N ILE A 10 1.85 -9.10 4.86
CA ILE A 10 2.95 -9.61 5.68
C ILE A 10 3.97 -8.52 6.07
N SER A 11 3.65 -7.25 5.87
CA SER A 11 4.51 -6.10 6.21
C SER A 11 5.91 -6.13 5.56
N CYS A 12 6.03 -6.68 4.34
CA CYS A 12 7.31 -6.78 3.62
C CYS A 12 7.93 -5.45 3.14
N GLY A 13 7.22 -4.33 3.25
CA GLY A 13 7.75 -3.00 2.92
C GLY A 13 7.84 -2.64 1.42
N LYS A 14 7.65 -3.57 0.48
CA LYS A 14 7.80 -3.29 -0.97
C LYS A 14 6.96 -2.12 -1.47
N CYS A 15 5.68 -2.06 -1.08
CA CYS A 15 4.78 -0.98 -1.46
C CYS A 15 5.27 0.38 -0.94
N PHE A 16 5.83 0.44 0.27
CA PHE A 16 6.41 1.65 0.85
C PHE A 16 7.67 2.10 0.10
N SER A 17 8.54 1.16 -0.28
CA SER A 17 9.76 1.45 -1.03
C SER A 17 9.47 2.14 -2.37
N VAL A 18 8.45 1.68 -3.10
CA VAL A 18 8.07 2.23 -4.42
C VAL A 18 7.12 3.42 -4.36
N CYS A 19 6.47 3.69 -3.22
CA CYS A 19 5.52 4.79 -3.11
C CYS A 19 6.25 6.14 -3.20
N PRO A 20 6.00 6.96 -4.23
CA PRO A 20 6.70 8.24 -4.40
C PRO A 20 6.36 9.24 -3.30
N GLN A 21 5.15 9.14 -2.74
CA GLN A 21 4.66 10.02 -1.67
C GLN A 21 5.01 9.52 -0.27
N LYS A 22 5.58 8.32 -0.15
CA LYS A 22 5.85 7.65 1.14
C LYS A 22 4.64 7.66 2.08
N CYS A 23 3.44 7.58 1.53
CA CYS A 23 2.18 7.70 2.27
C CYS A 23 1.70 6.38 2.90
N ILE A 24 2.53 5.34 2.93
CA ILE A 24 2.17 4.00 3.40
C ILE A 24 2.79 3.76 4.78
N ASN A 25 1.97 3.45 5.77
CA ASN A 25 2.44 3.00 7.07
C ASN A 25 2.39 1.46 7.12
N ILE A 26 3.58 0.84 7.22
CA ILE A 26 3.74 -0.61 7.19
C ILE A 26 3.29 -1.28 8.48
N ASP A 27 3.50 -0.63 9.63
CA ASP A 27 3.12 -1.16 10.95
C ASP A 27 1.60 -1.17 11.11
N LEU A 28 0.95 -0.08 10.70
CA LEU A 28 -0.52 0.06 10.72
C LEU A 28 -1.20 -0.63 9.54
N LYS A 29 -0.42 -1.11 8.55
CA LYS A 29 -0.91 -1.66 7.28
C LYS A 29 -1.97 -0.74 6.67
N LYS A 30 -1.62 0.54 6.49
CA LYS A 30 -2.54 1.59 6.04
C LYS A 30 -1.89 2.52 5.02
N ILE A 31 -2.66 2.95 4.03
CA ILE A 31 -2.28 4.00 3.08
C ILE A 31 -2.99 5.29 3.51
N SER A 32 -2.23 6.38 3.61
CA SER A 32 -2.76 7.71 3.90
C SER A 32 -3.33 8.33 2.62
N GLU A 33 -4.65 8.49 2.58
CA GLU A 33 -5.35 8.97 1.39
C GLU A 33 -5.05 10.43 1.06
N ASN A 34 -4.80 11.26 2.09
CA ASN A 34 -4.52 12.70 1.94
C ASN A 34 -3.35 12.97 0.99
N ASN A 35 -2.37 12.06 0.94
CA ASN A 35 -1.16 12.21 0.13
C ASN A 35 -1.07 11.14 -0.98
N CYS A 36 -2.11 10.33 -1.20
CA CYS A 36 -2.06 9.26 -2.18
C CYS A 36 -2.40 9.78 -3.59
N LEU A 37 -1.42 9.75 -4.50
CA LEU A 37 -1.61 10.12 -5.92
C LEU A 37 -2.45 9.11 -6.73
N ARG A 38 -2.83 7.98 -6.12
CA ARG A 38 -3.56 6.89 -6.77
C ARG A 38 -2.85 6.30 -8.01
N CYS A 39 -1.51 6.35 -8.01
CA CYS A 39 -0.68 5.88 -9.13
C CYS A 39 -0.70 4.35 -9.38
N GLY A 40 -1.18 3.55 -8.44
CA GLY A 40 -1.32 2.09 -8.61
C GLY A 40 -0.04 1.26 -8.44
N THR A 41 1.14 1.88 -8.32
CA THR A 41 2.41 1.13 -8.19
C THR A 41 2.43 0.20 -6.96
N CYS A 42 1.83 0.61 -5.85
CA CYS A 42 1.72 -0.23 -4.66
C CYS A 42 0.86 -1.48 -4.88
N PHE A 43 -0.17 -1.38 -5.74
CA PHE A 43 -1.07 -2.46 -6.09
C PHE A 43 -0.36 -3.49 -6.96
N GLU A 44 0.33 -3.04 -8.00
CA GLU A 44 1.05 -3.91 -8.94
C GLU A 44 2.20 -4.67 -8.27
N ILE A 45 2.99 -4.00 -7.41
CA ILE A 45 4.19 -4.61 -6.84
C ILE A 45 3.90 -5.57 -5.66
N CYS A 46 2.69 -5.55 -5.09
CA CYS A 46 2.40 -6.27 -3.86
C CYS A 46 2.41 -7.79 -4.11
N PRO A 47 3.39 -8.55 -3.59
CA PRO A 47 3.50 -9.98 -3.88
C PRO A 47 2.35 -10.79 -3.28
N GLN A 48 1.77 -10.31 -2.17
CA GLN A 48 0.63 -10.93 -1.51
C GLN A 48 -0.72 -10.49 -2.09
N LYS A 49 -0.73 -9.59 -3.08
CA LYS A 49 -1.95 -8.94 -3.60
C LYS A 49 -2.83 -8.41 -2.46
N ALA A 50 -2.19 -7.84 -1.44
CA ALA A 50 -2.84 -7.35 -0.24
C ALA A 50 -3.33 -5.91 -0.39
N VAL A 51 -2.88 -5.18 -1.42
CA VAL A 51 -3.38 -3.85 -1.71
C VAL A 51 -4.72 -3.99 -2.45
N THR A 52 -5.75 -3.29 -1.99
CA THR A 52 -7.11 -3.33 -2.57
C THR A 52 -7.50 -2.00 -3.18
N MET A 53 -8.47 -2.01 -4.08
CA MET A 53 -9.08 -0.81 -4.66
C MET A 53 -10.54 -0.73 -4.20
N GLU A 54 -10.84 0.21 -3.31
CA GLU A 54 -12.18 0.58 -2.84
C GLU A 54 -12.40 2.07 -3.00
#